data_AF-A0A2K3JDP0-F1
#
_entry.id   AF-A0A2K3JDP0-F1
#
_cell.length_a   1.000
_cell.length_b   1.000
_cell.length_c   1.000
_cell.angle_alpha   90.00
_cell.angle_beta   90.00
_cell.angle_gamma   90.00
#
_symmetry.space_group_name_H-M   'P 1'
#
loop_
_entity.id
_entity.type
_entity.pdbx_description
1 polymer ?
#
loop_
_entity_poly.entity_id
_entity_poly.type
_entity_poly.pdbx_seq_one_letter_code
_entity_poly.pdbx_strand_id
1 'polypeptide(L)'
;MVKKVDFKRSKKWENELDKCIRCGYCYELCPLFKSYSWESDTPRGKLLMVHGMITGKIAPTQEVVDKIFQCFYCKNCSDNCSAGVPVTDILTDARADLINAGFEVQGTIVQIDEDLCSVCGVCVPLCKYDALKIVDKGKDKKKIEVDKVECRGCGLCLAACPSGAISQKEGCNVTLPELHESVKEILKKDDKKLLVFACNYSIFPGMQLSETETLVKTPYGIIVTMCSGRVAPELILDAFESGAWGVMVAGCPPEECDHDGNYKTRRRLILLKNILKELNINPKRLKLDWFSTGESAKLQQEINKFVKELENMGPIEAYVKR
;
A
#
# COMPACT_ATOMS: atom_id res chain seq x y z
N MET A 1 11.98 -7.34 -30.10
CA MET A 1 11.62 -6.10 -30.84
C MET A 1 11.12 -5.08 -29.83
N VAL A 2 11.66 -3.86 -29.84
CA VAL A 2 11.15 -2.76 -29.00
C VAL A 2 9.86 -2.25 -29.63
N LYS A 3 8.74 -2.26 -28.89
CA LYS A 3 7.46 -1.72 -29.37
C LYS A 3 7.59 -0.20 -29.53
N LYS A 4 7.09 0.35 -30.64
CA LYS A 4 7.05 1.79 -30.86
C LYS A 4 5.92 2.38 -30.02
N VAL A 5 6.24 3.33 -29.15
CA VAL A 5 5.26 4.03 -28.30
C VAL A 5 5.03 5.43 -28.86
N ASP A 6 3.76 5.81 -29.02
CA ASP A 6 3.39 7.20 -29.28
C ASP A 6 3.10 7.90 -27.94
N PHE A 7 4.08 8.67 -27.44
CA PHE A 7 3.98 9.42 -26.18
C PHE A 7 3.12 10.69 -26.31
N LYS A 8 1.91 10.55 -26.84
CA LYS A 8 1.00 11.67 -27.12
C LYS A 8 0.63 12.44 -25.86
N ARG A 9 0.41 11.75 -24.73
CA ARG A 9 0.05 12.39 -23.47
C ARG A 9 1.29 12.89 -22.73
N SER A 10 2.35 12.09 -22.76
CA SER A 10 3.54 12.33 -21.95
C SER A 10 4.44 13.44 -22.48
N LYS A 11 4.44 13.71 -23.80
CA LYS A 11 5.23 14.79 -24.42
C LYS A 11 4.98 16.17 -23.83
N LYS A 12 3.77 16.47 -23.35
CA LYS A 12 3.46 17.79 -22.74
C LYS A 12 4.25 18.07 -21.46
N TRP A 13 4.79 17.02 -20.83
CA TRP A 13 5.52 17.10 -19.56
C TRP A 13 7.01 17.36 -19.71
N GLU A 14 7.57 17.47 -20.92
CA GLU A 14 9.01 17.64 -21.15
C GLU A 14 9.60 18.80 -20.33
N ASN A 15 8.97 19.98 -20.40
CA ASN A 15 9.39 21.15 -19.61
C ASN A 15 9.28 20.95 -18.09
N GLU A 16 8.29 20.17 -17.62
CA GLU A 16 8.14 19.87 -16.20
C GLU A 16 9.21 18.88 -15.71
N LEU A 17 9.60 17.93 -16.55
CA LEU A 17 10.67 16.97 -16.28
C LEU A 17 12.03 17.67 -16.16
N ASP A 18 12.27 18.70 -16.97
CA ASP A 18 13.50 19.50 -16.97
C ASP A 18 13.69 20.35 -15.70
N LYS A 19 12.61 20.64 -14.94
CA LYS A 19 12.71 21.35 -13.66
C LYS A 19 13.39 20.54 -12.55
N CYS A 20 13.54 19.22 -12.73
CA CYS A 20 14.08 18.35 -11.69
C CYS A 20 15.53 18.71 -11.33
N ILE A 21 15.73 19.34 -10.17
CA ILE A 21 17.06 19.65 -9.61
C ILE A 21 17.76 18.45 -8.93
N ARG A 22 17.14 17.27 -8.99
CA ARG A 22 17.69 16.00 -8.46
C ARG A 22 18.05 16.00 -6.96
N CYS A 23 17.39 16.82 -6.14
CA CYS A 23 17.65 16.96 -4.70
C CYS A 23 17.46 15.66 -3.87
N GLY A 24 16.56 14.77 -4.25
CA GLY A 24 16.35 13.48 -3.59
C GLY A 24 15.17 13.37 -2.62
N TYR A 25 14.46 14.45 -2.31
CA TYR A 25 13.30 14.40 -1.38
C TYR A 25 12.19 13.42 -1.79
N CYS A 26 12.00 13.23 -3.10
CA CYS A 26 11.04 12.25 -3.60
C CYS A 26 11.50 10.78 -3.45
N TYR A 27 12.80 10.53 -3.29
CA TYR A 27 13.38 9.20 -3.12
C TYR A 27 13.38 8.77 -1.65
N GLU A 28 13.76 9.69 -0.75
CA GLU A 28 13.94 9.44 0.69
C GLU A 28 12.68 8.84 1.35
N LEU A 29 11.51 9.31 0.94
CA LEU A 29 10.22 8.93 1.51
C LEU A 29 9.49 7.83 0.71
N CYS A 30 10.17 7.18 -0.25
CA CYS A 30 9.55 6.20 -1.11
C CYS A 30 9.59 4.79 -0.50
N PRO A 31 8.44 4.09 -0.34
CA PRO A 31 8.42 2.72 0.17
C PRO A 31 9.12 1.71 -0.75
N LEU A 32 9.09 1.95 -2.05
CA LEU A 32 9.73 1.07 -3.02
C LEU A 32 11.25 1.11 -2.87
N PHE A 33 11.82 2.27 -2.53
CA PHE A 33 13.26 2.35 -2.31
C PHE A 33 13.70 1.50 -1.13
N LYS A 34 12.94 1.48 -0.02
CA LYS A 34 13.26 0.58 1.11
C LYS A 34 13.11 -0.90 0.75
N SER A 35 12.21 -1.23 -0.18
CA SER A 35 11.97 -2.63 -0.58
C SER A 35 13.04 -3.13 -1.55
N TYR A 36 13.47 -2.30 -2.51
CA TYR A 36 14.37 -2.71 -3.59
C TYR A 36 15.79 -2.15 -3.47
N SER A 37 16.00 -1.04 -2.76
CA SER A 37 17.28 -0.33 -2.61
C SER A 37 17.93 0.13 -3.92
N TRP A 38 17.14 0.24 -4.99
CA TRP A 38 17.60 0.73 -6.30
C TRP A 38 16.90 2.04 -6.66
N GLU A 39 17.69 3.02 -7.10
CA GLU A 39 17.20 4.34 -7.52
C GLU A 39 16.18 4.24 -8.66
N SER A 40 16.31 3.23 -9.51
CA SER A 40 15.41 3.00 -10.65
C SER A 40 13.95 2.74 -10.26
N ASP A 41 13.71 2.31 -9.02
CA ASP A 41 12.37 2.00 -8.49
C ASP A 41 11.75 3.18 -7.72
N THR A 42 12.50 4.28 -7.59
CA THR A 42 12.05 5.52 -6.93
C THR A 42 11.25 6.40 -7.87
N PRO A 43 10.55 7.43 -7.35
CA PRO A 43 9.85 8.40 -8.18
C PRO A 43 10.80 9.16 -9.11
N ARG A 44 12.00 9.54 -8.64
CA ARG A 44 13.02 10.21 -9.47
C ARG A 44 13.52 9.30 -10.59
N GLY A 45 13.86 8.05 -10.28
CA GLY A 45 14.26 7.07 -11.30
C GLY A 45 13.20 6.91 -12.39
N LYS A 46 11.92 6.84 -12.01
CA LYS A 46 10.81 6.74 -12.96
C LYS A 46 10.62 8.00 -13.81
N LEU A 47 10.79 9.20 -13.23
CA LEU A 47 10.78 10.44 -14.03
C LEU A 47 11.91 10.45 -15.06
N LEU A 48 13.11 10.02 -14.68
CA LEU A 48 14.24 9.91 -15.61
C LEU A 48 13.96 8.88 -16.72
N MET A 49 13.30 7.76 -16.40
CA MET A 49 12.85 6.78 -17.40
C MET A 49 11.83 7.38 -18.35
N VAL A 50 10.79 8.05 -17.83
CA VAL A 50 9.77 8.71 -18.66
C VAL A 50 10.41 9.75 -19.58
N HIS A 51 11.27 10.61 -19.05
CA HIS A 51 11.99 11.61 -19.83
C HIS A 51 12.88 10.97 -20.92
N GLY A 52 13.63 9.93 -20.55
CA GLY A 52 14.46 9.18 -21.50
C GLY A 52 13.64 8.50 -22.60
N MET A 53 12.46 7.98 -22.28
CA MET A 53 11.56 7.37 -23.25
C MET A 53 10.96 8.41 -24.21
N ILE A 54 10.51 9.56 -23.70
CA ILE A 54 9.96 10.65 -24.52
C ILE A 54 11.02 11.21 -25.48
N THR A 55 12.26 11.36 -25.01
CA THR A 55 13.38 11.89 -25.79
C THR A 55 14.10 10.85 -26.67
N GLY A 56 13.66 9.59 -26.63
CA GLY A 56 14.24 8.50 -27.42
C GLY A 56 15.61 8.00 -26.92
N LYS A 57 16.07 8.44 -25.76
CA LYS A 57 17.33 8.00 -25.12
C LYS A 57 17.21 6.65 -24.42
N ILE A 58 15.99 6.27 -24.02
CA ILE A 58 15.68 5.00 -23.35
C ILE A 58 14.62 4.27 -24.17
N ALA A 59 14.88 3.01 -24.51
CA ALA A 59 13.89 2.16 -25.14
C ALA A 59 12.82 1.71 -24.12
N PRO A 60 11.52 1.73 -24.45
CA PRO A 60 10.46 1.20 -23.59
C PRO A 60 10.49 -0.34 -23.62
N THR A 61 11.38 -0.96 -22.86
CA THR A 61 11.39 -2.42 -22.66
C THR A 61 10.33 -2.81 -21.63
N GLN A 62 9.92 -4.09 -21.61
CA GLN A 62 8.96 -4.60 -20.63
C GLN A 62 9.43 -4.34 -19.19
N GLU A 63 10.73 -4.46 -18.93
CA GLU A 63 11.33 -4.18 -17.62
C GLU A 63 11.17 -2.71 -17.19
N VAL A 64 11.42 -1.75 -18.11
CA VAL A 64 11.22 -0.33 -17.83
C VAL A 64 9.74 -0.05 -17.56
N VAL A 65 8.85 -0.64 -18.35
CA VAL A 65 7.41 -0.50 -18.16
C VAL A 65 6.98 -1.02 -16.79
N ASP A 66 7.39 -2.22 -16.39
CA ASP A 66 7.07 -2.79 -15.09
C ASP A 66 7.46 -1.85 -13.93
N LYS A 67 8.63 -1.20 -14.00
CA LYS A 67 9.07 -0.22 -12.99
C LYS A 67 8.14 1.01 -12.91
N ILE A 68 7.66 1.53 -14.03
CA ILE A 68 6.66 2.62 -14.04
C ILE A 68 5.36 2.17 -13.34
N PHE A 69 4.95 0.92 -13.56
CA PHE A 69 3.74 0.35 -12.98
C PHE A 69 3.86 -0.10 -11.50
N GLN A 70 5.06 -0.05 -10.92
CA GLN A 70 5.26 -0.29 -9.48
C GLN A 70 4.89 0.90 -8.58
N CYS A 71 4.57 2.09 -9.11
CA CYS A 71 4.16 3.23 -8.27
C CYS A 71 2.81 2.97 -7.56
N PHE A 72 2.75 3.23 -6.24
CA PHE A 72 1.53 3.13 -5.42
C PHE A 72 0.69 4.42 -5.38
N TYR A 73 1.08 5.48 -6.09
CA TYR A 73 0.39 6.77 -6.06
C TYR A 73 0.24 7.36 -4.65
N CYS A 74 1.33 7.36 -3.87
CA CYS A 74 1.30 7.94 -2.53
C CYS A 74 1.33 9.46 -2.45
N LYS A 75 1.60 10.14 -3.57
CA LYS A 75 1.73 11.60 -3.71
C LYS A 75 2.85 12.26 -2.89
N ASN A 76 3.47 11.58 -1.92
CA ASN A 76 4.63 12.08 -1.17
C ASN A 76 5.73 12.69 -2.05
N CYS A 77 6.00 12.09 -3.22
CA CYS A 77 6.99 12.61 -4.16
C CYS A 77 6.60 13.92 -4.84
N SER A 78 5.30 14.13 -5.10
CA SER A 78 4.76 15.38 -5.62
C SER A 78 4.75 16.44 -4.52
N ASP A 79 4.27 16.07 -3.32
CA ASP A 79 4.09 17.01 -2.20
C ASP A 79 5.43 17.54 -1.65
N ASN A 80 6.48 16.71 -1.66
CA ASN A 80 7.82 17.09 -1.20
C ASN A 80 8.74 17.55 -2.34
N CYS A 81 8.23 17.75 -3.55
CA CYS A 81 9.06 18.21 -4.66
C CYS A 81 9.36 19.71 -4.54
N SER A 82 10.60 20.06 -4.19
CA SER A 82 11.03 21.47 -4.12
C SER A 82 10.97 22.21 -5.46
N ALA A 83 11.02 21.48 -6.57
CA ALA A 83 10.92 22.03 -7.92
C ALA A 83 9.47 22.05 -8.47
N GLY A 84 8.49 21.54 -7.71
CA GLY A 84 7.09 21.53 -8.12
C GLY A 84 6.75 20.59 -9.27
N VAL A 85 7.54 19.53 -9.49
CA VAL A 85 7.29 18.55 -10.56
C VAL A 85 6.05 17.70 -10.23
N PRO A 86 5.02 17.66 -11.10
CA PRO A 86 3.78 16.91 -10.85
C PRO A 86 3.97 15.40 -11.13
N VAL A 87 4.73 14.73 -10.26
CA VAL A 87 5.20 13.35 -10.46
C VAL A 87 4.05 12.37 -10.76
N THR A 88 2.98 12.41 -9.98
CA THR A 88 1.87 11.45 -10.14
C THR A 88 1.07 11.67 -11.42
N ASP A 89 0.95 12.90 -11.92
CA ASP A 89 0.29 13.20 -13.19
C ASP A 89 1.12 12.73 -14.38
N ILE A 90 2.44 12.99 -14.34
CA ILE A 90 3.40 12.49 -15.33
C ILE A 90 3.34 10.97 -15.42
N LEU A 91 3.34 10.27 -14.27
CA LEU A 91 3.24 8.81 -14.26
C LEU A 91 1.89 8.32 -14.78
N THR A 92 0.78 9.03 -14.53
CA THR A 92 -0.54 8.67 -15.06
C THR A 92 -0.57 8.74 -16.57
N ASP A 93 -0.07 9.82 -17.17
CA ASP A 93 0.00 9.94 -18.63
C ASP A 93 0.99 8.96 -19.26
N ALA A 94 2.13 8.71 -18.61
CA ALA A 94 3.09 7.70 -19.06
C ALA A 94 2.47 6.30 -19.07
N ARG A 95 1.74 5.93 -18.00
CA ARG A 95 1.01 4.64 -17.96
C ARG A 95 -0.01 4.53 -19.08
N ALA A 96 -0.77 5.59 -19.35
CA ALA A 96 -1.75 5.59 -20.43
C ALA A 96 -1.11 5.39 -21.81
N ASP A 97 -0.01 6.10 -22.11
CA ASP A 97 0.72 5.94 -23.38
C ASP A 97 1.29 4.52 -23.52
N LEU A 98 1.84 3.94 -22.45
CA LEU A 98 2.39 2.58 -22.44
C LEU A 98 1.31 1.50 -22.61
N ILE A 99 0.14 1.67 -21.98
CA ILE A 99 -1.00 0.77 -22.17
C ILE A 99 -1.51 0.83 -23.62
N ASN A 100 -1.62 2.03 -24.20
CA ASN A 100 -2.06 2.22 -25.59
C ASN A 100 -1.09 1.60 -26.60
N ALA A 101 0.20 1.56 -26.29
CA ALA A 101 1.20 0.87 -27.09
C ALA A 101 1.16 -0.67 -26.95
N GLY A 102 0.22 -1.21 -26.18
CA GLY A 102 -0.05 -2.64 -26.05
C GLY A 102 0.95 -3.36 -25.15
N PHE A 103 1.58 -2.68 -24.19
CA PHE A 103 2.36 -3.37 -23.16
C PHE A 103 1.44 -4.13 -22.22
N GLU A 104 1.87 -5.33 -21.82
CA GLU A 104 1.24 -6.00 -20.68
C GLU A 104 1.77 -5.35 -19.42
N VAL A 105 0.88 -4.73 -18.66
CA VAL A 105 1.29 -3.96 -17.49
C VAL A 105 0.97 -4.73 -16.23
N GLN A 106 2.00 -4.94 -15.42
CA GLN A 106 1.93 -5.57 -14.11
C GLN A 106 2.65 -4.66 -13.10
N GLY A 107 2.34 -4.82 -11.82
CA GLY A 107 2.91 -3.99 -10.76
C GLY A 107 1.93 -3.85 -9.62
N THR A 108 1.67 -2.62 -9.20
CA THR A 108 0.73 -2.33 -8.10
C THR A 108 -0.73 -2.32 -8.55
N ILE A 109 -1.01 -2.57 -9.82
CA ILE A 109 -2.39 -2.69 -10.30
C ILE A 109 -2.97 -4.01 -9.80
N VAL A 110 -4.22 -3.98 -9.36
CA VAL A 110 -4.92 -5.19 -8.95
C VAL A 110 -5.28 -6.05 -10.15
N GLN A 111 -5.21 -7.37 -9.97
CA GLN A 111 -5.61 -8.36 -10.94
C GLN A 111 -6.82 -9.12 -10.43
N ILE A 112 -7.69 -9.56 -11.34
CA ILE A 112 -8.88 -10.34 -11.03
C ILE A 112 -8.68 -11.74 -11.60
N ASP A 113 -8.74 -12.74 -10.74
CA ASP A 113 -8.88 -14.13 -11.13
C ASP A 113 -10.35 -14.38 -11.53
N GLU A 114 -10.61 -14.56 -12.83
CA GLU A 114 -11.97 -14.76 -13.34
C GLU A 114 -12.59 -16.10 -12.91
N ASP A 115 -11.78 -17.11 -12.60
CA ASP A 115 -12.27 -18.44 -12.19
C ASP A 115 -12.73 -18.44 -10.72
N LEU A 116 -12.10 -17.58 -9.89
CA LEU A 116 -12.50 -17.38 -8.49
C LEU A 116 -13.51 -16.23 -8.29
N CYS A 117 -13.66 -15.33 -9.27
CA CYS A 117 -14.50 -14.15 -9.13
C CYS A 117 -16.00 -14.48 -9.30
N SER A 118 -16.79 -14.27 -8.25
CA SER A 118 -18.24 -14.42 -8.31
C SER A 118 -18.99 -13.22 -8.92
N VAL A 119 -18.26 -12.19 -9.36
CA VAL A 119 -18.82 -10.93 -9.93
C VAL A 119 -19.84 -10.25 -9.01
N CYS A 120 -19.68 -10.38 -7.68
CA CYS A 120 -20.62 -9.82 -6.69
C CYS A 120 -20.64 -8.28 -6.64
N GLY A 121 -19.64 -7.62 -7.23
CA GLY A 121 -19.58 -6.17 -7.32
C GLY A 121 -19.12 -5.43 -6.06
N VAL A 122 -18.79 -6.11 -4.96
CA VAL A 122 -18.33 -5.48 -3.70
C VAL A 122 -17.16 -4.51 -3.91
N CYS A 123 -16.25 -4.85 -4.82
CA CYS A 123 -15.05 -4.06 -5.09
C CYS A 123 -15.32 -2.74 -5.84
N VAL A 124 -16.44 -2.64 -6.58
CA VAL A 124 -16.77 -1.48 -7.43
C VAL A 124 -17.02 -0.22 -6.59
N PRO A 125 -18.00 -0.18 -5.67
CA PRO A 125 -18.26 1.02 -4.85
C PRO A 125 -17.20 1.28 -3.78
N LEU A 126 -16.23 0.37 -3.59
CA LEU A 126 -15.09 0.61 -2.71
C LEU A 126 -14.00 1.45 -3.38
N CYS A 127 -13.98 1.52 -4.71
CA CYS A 127 -12.97 2.26 -5.45
C CYS A 127 -13.36 3.73 -5.59
N LYS A 128 -12.67 4.62 -4.87
CA LYS A 128 -12.85 6.08 -5.01
C LYS A 128 -12.49 6.61 -6.39
N TYR A 129 -11.67 5.88 -7.14
CA TYR A 129 -11.15 6.28 -8.45
C TYR A 129 -11.90 5.64 -9.62
N ASP A 130 -13.03 4.96 -9.36
CA ASP A 130 -13.85 4.29 -10.39
C ASP A 130 -13.07 3.33 -11.31
N ALA A 131 -11.97 2.76 -10.81
CA ALA A 131 -11.07 1.90 -11.57
C ALA A 131 -11.60 0.46 -11.72
N LEU A 132 -12.76 0.13 -11.15
CA LEU A 132 -13.33 -1.21 -11.18
C LEU A 132 -14.76 -1.14 -11.71
N LYS A 133 -15.09 -1.89 -12.74
CA LYS A 133 -16.43 -1.90 -13.37
C LYS A 133 -16.89 -3.31 -13.66
N ILE A 134 -18.19 -3.55 -13.58
CA ILE A 134 -18.79 -4.78 -14.09
C ILE A 134 -19.04 -4.58 -15.58
N VAL A 135 -18.47 -5.44 -16.42
CA VAL A 135 -18.65 -5.40 -17.87
C VAL A 135 -19.20 -6.73 -18.39
N ASP A 136 -19.95 -6.65 -19.48
CA ASP A 136 -20.48 -7.82 -20.18
C ASP A 136 -19.39 -8.43 -21.09
N LYS A 137 -19.21 -9.74 -21.01
CA LYS A 137 -18.28 -10.52 -21.84
C LYS A 137 -19.02 -11.27 -22.97
N GLY A 138 -20.33 -11.07 -23.10
CA GLY A 138 -21.23 -11.79 -23.97
C GLY A 138 -21.67 -13.14 -23.38
N LYS A 139 -22.71 -13.73 -23.99
CA LYS A 139 -23.30 -15.02 -23.57
C LYS A 139 -23.71 -15.05 -22.08
N ASP A 140 -24.30 -13.95 -21.60
CA ASP A 140 -24.72 -13.74 -20.21
C ASP A 140 -23.60 -13.84 -19.16
N LYS A 141 -22.34 -13.77 -19.57
CA LYS A 141 -21.18 -13.76 -18.67
C LYS A 141 -20.75 -12.33 -18.38
N LYS A 142 -20.64 -12.01 -17.08
CA LYS A 142 -20.08 -10.74 -16.61
C LYS A 142 -18.66 -10.97 -16.07
N LYS A 143 -17.84 -9.93 -16.09
CA LYS A 143 -16.54 -9.92 -15.39
C LYS A 143 -16.33 -8.58 -14.69
N ILE A 144 -15.42 -8.56 -13.73
CA ILE A 144 -14.87 -7.31 -13.19
C ILE A 144 -13.71 -6.89 -14.10
N GLU A 145 -13.79 -5.68 -14.64
CA GLU A 145 -12.71 -5.05 -15.41
C GLU A 145 -12.02 -3.98 -14.58
N VAL A 146 -10.68 -3.98 -14.66
CA VAL A 146 -9.80 -3.03 -13.97
C VAL A 146 -9.30 -2.01 -14.97
N ASP A 147 -9.59 -0.74 -14.75
CA ASP A 147 -8.92 0.36 -15.42
C ASP A 147 -7.47 0.45 -14.91
N LYS A 148 -6.54 0.06 -15.77
CA LYS A 148 -5.11 -0.02 -15.46
C LYS A 148 -4.43 1.36 -15.34
N VAL A 149 -5.06 2.42 -15.85
CA VAL A 149 -4.56 3.80 -15.70
C VAL A 149 -5.04 4.37 -14.36
N GLU A 150 -6.32 4.18 -14.04
CA GLU A 150 -6.92 4.77 -12.84
C GLU A 150 -6.66 3.98 -11.55
N CYS A 151 -6.28 2.69 -11.65
CA CYS A 151 -5.97 1.89 -10.48
C CYS A 151 -4.75 2.45 -9.72
N ARG A 152 -4.99 2.94 -8.50
CA ARG A 152 -3.95 3.49 -7.61
C ARG A 152 -3.25 2.44 -6.75
N GLY A 153 -3.69 1.18 -6.80
CA GLY A 153 -3.01 0.08 -6.11
C GLY A 153 -3.10 0.09 -4.58
N CYS A 154 -4.09 0.80 -4.00
CA CYS A 154 -4.25 0.95 -2.55
C CYS A 154 -4.63 -0.36 -1.82
N GLY A 155 -5.29 -1.29 -2.50
CA GLY A 155 -5.61 -2.63 -1.99
C GLY A 155 -6.90 -2.74 -1.16
N LEU A 156 -7.75 -1.71 -1.17
CA LEU A 156 -9.06 -1.78 -0.49
C LEU A 156 -9.94 -2.93 -1.00
N CYS A 157 -9.98 -3.11 -2.32
CA CYS A 157 -10.76 -4.17 -2.96
C CYS A 157 -10.21 -5.57 -2.64
N LEU A 158 -8.89 -5.71 -2.54
CA LEU A 158 -8.22 -6.95 -2.14
C LEU A 158 -8.64 -7.35 -0.72
N ALA A 159 -8.59 -6.42 0.23
CA ALA A 159 -9.00 -6.65 1.62
C ALA A 159 -10.52 -6.82 1.81
N ALA A 160 -11.33 -6.67 0.76
CA ALA A 160 -12.78 -6.77 0.82
C ALA A 160 -13.33 -7.87 -0.09
N CYS A 161 -12.49 -8.55 -0.88
CA CYS A 161 -12.93 -9.59 -1.79
C CYS A 161 -13.27 -10.86 -0.99
N PRO A 162 -14.54 -11.27 -0.93
CA PRO A 162 -14.92 -12.43 -0.14
C PRO A 162 -14.42 -13.76 -0.73
N SER A 163 -14.21 -13.82 -2.06
CA SER A 163 -13.71 -15.02 -2.73
C SER A 163 -12.20 -15.08 -2.87
N GLY A 164 -11.46 -14.05 -2.41
CA GLY A 164 -10.01 -13.97 -2.59
C GLY A 164 -9.55 -13.78 -4.05
N ALA A 165 -10.46 -13.48 -4.99
CA ALA A 165 -10.16 -13.38 -6.41
C ALA A 165 -9.34 -12.14 -6.83
N ILE A 166 -8.99 -11.25 -5.91
CA ILE A 166 -8.26 -10.01 -6.22
C ILE A 166 -6.83 -10.08 -5.67
N SER A 167 -5.84 -9.92 -6.53
CA SER A 167 -4.42 -9.99 -6.18
C SER A 167 -3.63 -8.80 -6.73
N GLN A 168 -2.33 -8.72 -6.43
CA GLN A 168 -1.36 -7.81 -7.03
C GLN A 168 -0.06 -8.57 -7.29
N LYS A 169 0.84 -8.00 -8.10
CA LYS A 169 2.16 -8.60 -8.33
C LYS A 169 2.96 -8.64 -7.02
N GLU A 170 3.58 -9.79 -6.77
CA GLU A 170 4.54 -9.99 -5.67
C GLU A 170 5.83 -9.17 -5.87
N GLY A 171 6.63 -9.07 -4.81
CA GLY A 171 7.92 -8.38 -4.76
C GLY A 171 7.84 -7.01 -4.07
N CYS A 172 6.65 -6.48 -3.84
CA CYS A 172 6.45 -5.18 -3.20
C CYS A 172 6.04 -5.28 -1.72
N ASN A 173 5.97 -6.48 -1.13
CA ASN A 173 5.54 -6.71 0.25
C ASN A 173 4.15 -6.12 0.57
N VAL A 174 3.21 -6.27 -0.37
CA VAL A 174 1.85 -5.72 -0.23
C VAL A 174 0.77 -6.75 -0.51
N THR A 175 1.09 -7.87 -1.14
CA THR A 175 0.11 -8.92 -1.40
C THR A 175 -0.33 -9.55 -0.09
N LEU A 176 -1.53 -10.14 -0.08
CA LEU A 176 -2.04 -10.78 1.13
C LEU A 176 -1.09 -11.89 1.65
N PRO A 177 -0.55 -12.79 0.80
CA PRO A 177 0.42 -13.80 1.23
C PRO A 177 1.69 -13.21 1.84
N GLU A 178 2.31 -12.20 1.20
CA GLU A 178 3.51 -11.52 1.72
C GLU A 178 3.23 -10.87 3.09
N LEU A 179 2.03 -10.30 3.27
CA LEU A 179 1.62 -9.69 4.55
C LEU A 179 1.41 -10.75 5.63
N HIS A 180 0.80 -11.90 5.31
CA HIS A 180 0.68 -13.03 6.25
C HIS A 180 2.04 -13.57 6.66
N GLU A 181 2.98 -13.69 5.72
CA GLU A 181 4.36 -14.09 6.00
C GLU A 181 5.05 -13.07 6.91
N SER A 182 4.93 -11.77 6.59
CA SER A 182 5.49 -10.68 7.39
C SER A 182 4.99 -10.69 8.84
N VAL A 183 3.69 -10.96 9.06
CA VAL A 183 3.09 -11.12 10.40
C VAL A 183 3.81 -12.23 11.16
N LYS A 184 3.94 -13.41 10.54
CA LYS A 184 4.57 -14.58 11.15
C LYS A 184 6.05 -14.35 11.45
N GLU A 185 6.79 -13.75 10.52
CA GLU A 185 8.22 -13.49 10.72
C GLU A 185 8.50 -12.50 11.85
N ILE A 186 7.75 -11.40 11.90
CA ILE A 186 7.92 -10.35 12.91
C ILE A 186 7.63 -10.88 14.31
N LEU A 187 6.58 -11.70 14.45
CA LEU A 187 6.17 -12.25 15.74
C LEU A 187 6.97 -13.50 16.15
N LYS A 188 7.66 -14.19 15.22
CA LYS A 188 8.57 -15.30 15.54
C LYS A 188 9.94 -14.85 16.05
N LYS A 189 10.47 -13.72 15.55
CA LYS A 189 11.88 -13.33 15.75
C LYS A 189 12.20 -12.75 17.14
N ASP A 190 11.21 -12.32 17.91
CA ASP A 190 11.36 -11.76 19.25
C ASP A 190 10.01 -11.83 19.99
N ASP A 191 10.01 -11.70 21.32
CA ASP A 191 8.80 -11.58 22.17
C ASP A 191 8.09 -10.23 21.95
N LYS A 192 7.64 -10.00 20.71
CA LYS A 192 6.92 -8.80 20.28
C LYS A 192 5.50 -8.88 20.83
N LYS A 193 5.20 -8.01 21.78
CA LYS A 193 3.88 -7.90 22.42
C LYS A 193 2.85 -7.23 21.50
N LEU A 194 3.29 -6.35 20.61
CA LEU A 194 2.41 -5.53 19.76
C LEU A 194 2.81 -5.63 18.28
N LEU A 195 1.83 -5.83 17.40
CA LEU A 195 2.00 -5.62 15.97
C LEU A 195 1.28 -4.34 15.52
N VAL A 196 1.97 -3.49 14.78
CA VAL A 196 1.43 -2.24 14.23
C VAL A 196 1.34 -2.34 12.71
N PHE A 197 0.15 -2.20 12.14
CA PHE A 197 -0.03 -1.96 10.71
C PHE A 197 -0.05 -0.46 10.47
N ALA A 198 0.99 0.07 9.81
CA ALA A 198 1.16 1.49 9.57
C ALA A 198 0.87 1.86 8.11
N CYS A 199 0.03 2.87 7.89
CA CYS A 199 -0.22 3.42 6.56
C CYS A 199 1.01 4.11 5.97
N ASN A 200 1.38 3.78 4.75
CA ASN A 200 2.53 4.38 4.07
C ASN A 200 2.38 5.89 3.80
N TYR A 201 1.17 6.41 3.72
CA TYR A 201 0.94 7.77 3.24
C TYR A 201 1.30 8.79 4.32
N SER A 202 0.63 8.72 5.47
CA SER A 202 0.82 9.70 6.54
C SER A 202 1.88 9.29 7.57
N ILE A 203 2.13 7.99 7.75
CA ILE A 203 2.92 7.52 8.89
C ILE A 203 4.34 7.18 8.49
N PHE A 204 4.50 6.35 7.47
CA PHE A 204 5.81 5.77 7.15
C PHE A 204 6.90 6.81 6.85
N PRO A 205 6.67 7.91 6.11
CA PRO A 205 7.68 8.93 5.83
C PRO A 205 8.33 9.49 7.09
N GLY A 206 7.52 9.79 8.11
CA GLY A 206 8.03 10.30 9.38
C GLY A 206 8.75 9.25 10.22
N MET A 207 8.42 7.96 10.04
CA MET A 207 9.09 6.86 10.72
C MET A 207 10.45 6.54 10.11
N GLN A 208 10.56 6.59 8.77
CA GLN A 208 11.83 6.36 8.07
C GLN A 208 12.93 7.33 8.51
N LEU A 209 12.57 8.58 8.79
CA LEU A 209 13.48 9.61 9.27
C LEU A 209 13.88 9.44 10.75
N SER A 210 13.04 8.77 11.55
CA SER A 210 13.27 8.55 12.98
C SER A 210 14.06 7.29 13.28
N GLU A 211 14.08 6.34 12.34
CA GLU A 211 14.95 5.16 12.37
C GLU A 211 16.37 5.57 12.01
N THR A 212 17.13 6.08 12.99
CA THR A 212 18.57 5.81 12.97
C THR A 212 18.72 4.27 12.95
N GLU A 213 19.63 3.73 12.15
CA GLU A 213 19.89 2.28 11.98
C GLU A 213 20.43 1.62 13.27
N THR A 214 19.86 1.91 14.42
CA THR A 214 20.14 1.26 15.68
C THR A 214 19.16 0.11 15.87
N LEU A 215 19.76 -1.07 16.01
CA LEU A 215 19.23 -2.37 16.40
C LEU A 215 18.53 -2.36 17.77
N VAL A 216 17.65 -1.39 18.03
CA VAL A 216 16.91 -1.29 19.28
C VAL A 216 15.83 -2.37 19.27
N LYS A 217 15.99 -3.38 20.13
CA LYS A 217 14.93 -4.35 20.38
C LYS A 217 13.71 -3.64 20.96
N THR A 218 12.69 -3.46 20.15
CA THR A 218 11.39 -2.92 20.55
C THR A 218 10.45 -4.03 21.01
N PRO A 219 9.50 -3.76 21.91
CA PRO A 219 8.43 -4.70 22.26
C PRO A 219 7.31 -4.77 21.21
N TYR A 220 7.49 -4.12 20.06
CA TYR A 220 6.53 -4.07 18.96
C TYR A 220 7.19 -4.30 17.61
N GLY A 221 6.42 -4.80 16.64
CA GLY A 221 6.80 -4.87 15.23
C GLY A 221 5.91 -3.96 14.38
N ILE A 222 6.41 -3.52 13.23
CA ILE A 222 5.68 -2.65 12.32
C ILE A 222 5.65 -3.28 10.93
N ILE A 223 4.45 -3.41 10.38
CA ILE A 223 4.22 -3.74 8.98
C ILE A 223 3.68 -2.50 8.28
N VAL A 224 4.39 -2.08 7.25
CA VAL A 224 3.98 -0.94 6.44
C VAL A 224 3.02 -1.43 5.37
N THR A 225 1.80 -0.91 5.41
CA THR A 225 0.79 -1.17 4.40
C THR A 225 0.54 0.10 3.60
N MET A 226 0.23 -0.01 2.32
CA MET A 226 -0.02 1.18 1.50
C MET A 226 -1.23 1.99 1.97
N CYS A 227 -2.20 1.35 2.62
CA CYS A 227 -3.34 2.02 3.18
C CYS A 227 -3.86 1.22 4.37
N SER A 228 -4.36 1.87 5.41
CA SER A 228 -5.06 1.17 6.49
C SER A 228 -6.26 0.35 5.98
N GLY A 229 -6.86 0.76 4.85
CA GLY A 229 -7.95 0.03 4.18
C GLY A 229 -7.55 -1.36 3.66
N ARG A 230 -6.26 -1.58 3.43
CA ARG A 230 -5.67 -2.88 3.03
C ARG A 230 -5.58 -3.87 4.19
N VAL A 231 -5.62 -3.41 5.43
CA VAL A 231 -5.54 -4.30 6.60
C VAL A 231 -6.83 -5.10 6.69
N ALA A 232 -6.78 -6.31 6.14
CA ALA A 232 -7.88 -7.26 6.13
C ALA A 232 -8.08 -7.85 7.55
N PRO A 233 -9.31 -8.24 7.95
CA PRO A 233 -9.56 -8.82 9.27
C PRO A 233 -8.67 -10.04 9.56
N GLU A 234 -8.40 -10.86 8.53
CA GLU A 234 -7.62 -12.08 8.62
C GLU A 234 -6.19 -11.78 9.09
N LEU A 235 -5.56 -10.71 8.60
CA LEU A 235 -4.21 -10.30 9.05
C LEU A 235 -4.15 -9.95 10.54
N ILE A 236 -5.24 -9.41 11.10
CA ILE A 236 -5.32 -9.07 12.52
C ILE A 236 -5.51 -10.33 13.35
N LEU A 237 -6.35 -11.26 12.87
CA LEU A 237 -6.55 -12.55 13.52
C LEU A 237 -5.27 -13.38 13.50
N ASP A 238 -4.58 -13.44 12.36
CA ASP A 238 -3.27 -14.07 12.22
C ASP A 238 -2.23 -13.51 13.19
N ALA A 239 -2.25 -12.19 13.43
CA ALA A 239 -1.35 -11.57 14.39
C ALA A 239 -1.62 -12.04 15.83
N PHE A 240 -2.89 -12.15 16.22
CA PHE A 240 -3.27 -12.71 17.53
C PHE A 240 -2.93 -14.20 17.63
N GLU A 241 -3.22 -14.99 16.59
CA GLU A 241 -2.86 -16.41 16.53
C GLU A 241 -1.35 -16.64 16.58
N SER A 242 -0.57 -15.71 16.00
CA SER A 242 0.89 -15.72 16.02
C SER A 242 1.49 -15.17 17.33
N GLY A 243 0.67 -14.88 18.34
CA GLY A 243 1.12 -14.56 19.70
C GLY A 243 1.15 -13.08 20.08
N ALA A 244 0.69 -12.16 19.22
CA ALA A 244 0.62 -10.75 19.59
C ALA A 244 -0.35 -10.53 20.77
N TRP A 245 0.07 -9.75 21.77
CA TRP A 245 -0.81 -9.36 22.89
C TRP A 245 -1.80 -8.29 22.47
N GLY A 246 -1.44 -7.50 21.46
CA GLY A 246 -2.27 -6.47 20.87
C GLY A 246 -1.90 -6.19 19.42
N VAL A 247 -2.86 -5.60 18.70
CA VAL A 247 -2.70 -5.14 17.32
C VAL A 247 -3.14 -3.69 17.23
N MET A 248 -2.33 -2.87 16.58
CA MET A 248 -2.66 -1.47 16.29
C MET A 248 -2.72 -1.27 14.78
N VAL A 249 -3.75 -0.59 14.30
CA VAL A 249 -3.83 -0.10 12.93
C VAL A 249 -3.70 1.42 12.98
N ALA A 250 -2.67 1.95 12.35
CA ALA A 250 -2.38 3.37 12.28
C ALA A 250 -2.64 3.87 10.85
N GLY A 251 -3.51 4.87 10.71
CA GLY A 251 -3.92 5.39 9.40
C GLY A 251 -3.96 6.91 9.31
N CYS A 252 -4.26 7.40 8.11
CA CYS A 252 -4.54 8.82 7.88
C CYS A 252 -5.82 9.26 8.62
N PRO A 253 -5.87 10.47 9.18
CA PRO A 253 -7.09 11.01 9.77
C PRO A 253 -8.27 11.03 8.80
N PRO A 254 -9.51 10.98 9.32
CA PRO A 254 -10.69 11.34 8.53
C PRO A 254 -10.44 12.62 7.74
N GLU A 255 -10.99 12.69 6.52
CA GLU A 255 -10.86 13.84 5.59
C GLU A 255 -9.47 14.01 4.94
N GLU A 256 -8.38 13.55 5.58
CA GLU A 256 -7.02 13.61 5.00
C GLU A 256 -6.68 12.39 4.11
N CYS A 257 -7.45 11.29 4.19
CA CYS A 257 -7.15 10.09 3.43
C CYS A 257 -7.52 10.21 1.94
N ASP A 258 -6.53 10.07 1.05
CA ASP A 258 -6.75 10.11 -0.39
C ASP A 258 -7.65 8.96 -0.89
N HIS A 259 -7.64 7.79 -0.22
CA HIS A 259 -8.32 6.56 -0.66
C HIS A 259 -9.66 6.26 0.01
N ASP A 260 -10.07 7.06 1.00
CA ASP A 260 -11.18 6.76 1.93
C ASP A 260 -11.05 5.42 2.69
N GLY A 261 -9.85 4.83 2.69
CA GLY A 261 -9.57 3.53 3.30
C GLY A 261 -9.71 3.55 4.81
N ASN A 262 -9.35 4.66 5.46
CA ASN A 262 -9.52 4.87 6.89
C ASN A 262 -10.98 4.68 7.35
N TYR A 263 -11.96 5.20 6.61
CA TYR A 263 -13.37 5.02 6.92
C TYR A 263 -13.80 3.56 6.83
N LYS A 264 -13.26 2.82 5.85
CA LYS A 264 -13.58 1.39 5.68
C LYS A 264 -12.94 0.56 6.80
N THR A 265 -11.68 0.84 7.13
CA THR A 265 -10.99 0.26 8.29
C THR A 265 -11.75 0.53 9.58
N ARG A 266 -12.19 1.76 9.83
CA ARG A 266 -12.96 2.11 11.04
C ARG A 266 -14.19 1.22 11.20
N ARG A 267 -14.99 1.06 10.14
CA ARG A 267 -16.19 0.20 10.15
C ARG A 267 -15.82 -1.27 10.39
N ARG A 268 -14.83 -1.78 9.67
CA ARG A 268 -14.34 -3.16 9.77
C ARG A 268 -13.84 -3.48 11.19
N LEU A 269 -13.06 -2.58 11.81
CA LEU A 269 -12.51 -2.83 13.13
C LEU A 269 -13.54 -2.74 14.25
N ILE A 270 -14.60 -1.93 14.10
CA ILE A 270 -15.73 -1.95 15.03
C ILE A 270 -16.40 -3.33 15.04
N LEU A 271 -16.64 -3.90 13.86
CA LEU A 271 -17.22 -5.25 13.74
C LEU A 271 -16.26 -6.32 14.27
N LEU A 272 -14.96 -6.22 13.94
CA LEU A 272 -13.96 -7.17 14.40
C LEU A 272 -13.83 -7.18 15.92
N LYS A 273 -13.97 -6.03 16.58
CA LYS A 273 -13.99 -5.95 18.06
C LYS A 273 -15.10 -6.78 18.70
N ASN A 274 -16.26 -6.89 18.05
CA ASN A 274 -17.33 -7.76 18.52
C ASN A 274 -16.96 -9.23 18.37
N ILE A 275 -16.33 -9.61 17.24
CA ILE A 275 -15.82 -10.97 17.03
C ILE A 275 -14.75 -11.33 18.06
N LEU A 276 -13.82 -10.42 18.35
CA LEU A 276 -12.78 -10.64 19.38
C LEU A 276 -13.39 -10.93 20.75
N LYS A 277 -14.50 -10.27 21.11
CA LYS A 277 -15.20 -10.52 22.37
C LYS A 277 -15.73 -11.96 22.43
N GLU A 278 -16.31 -12.47 21.34
CA GLU A 278 -16.79 -13.86 21.25
C GLU A 278 -15.62 -14.87 21.31
N LEU A 279 -14.45 -14.50 20.81
CA LEU A 279 -13.21 -15.28 20.92
C LEU A 279 -12.53 -15.17 22.29
N ASN A 280 -13.16 -14.54 23.28
CA ASN A 280 -12.59 -14.24 24.61
C ASN A 280 -11.30 -13.41 24.56
N ILE A 281 -11.12 -12.62 23.51
CA ILE A 281 -10.03 -11.64 23.40
C ILE A 281 -10.59 -10.27 23.79
N ASN A 282 -9.96 -9.63 24.78
CA ASN A 282 -10.37 -8.29 25.21
C ASN A 282 -10.32 -7.30 24.02
N PRO A 283 -11.45 -6.68 23.61
CA PRO A 283 -11.49 -5.79 22.45
C PRO A 283 -10.57 -4.56 22.53
N LYS A 284 -10.10 -4.20 23.74
CA LYS A 284 -9.10 -3.14 23.93
C LYS A 284 -7.71 -3.52 23.40
N ARG A 285 -7.44 -4.80 23.13
CA ARG A 285 -6.21 -5.29 22.50
C ARG A 285 -6.13 -4.97 21.00
N LEU A 286 -7.23 -4.49 20.40
CA LEU A 286 -7.24 -3.97 19.03
C LEU A 286 -7.42 -2.45 19.04
N LYS A 287 -6.43 -1.72 18.56
CA LYS A 287 -6.43 -0.25 18.53
C LYS A 287 -6.44 0.27 17.09
N LEU A 288 -7.20 1.35 16.88
CA LEU A 288 -7.20 2.12 15.65
C LEU A 288 -6.92 3.56 16.03
N ASP A 289 -5.92 4.16 15.41
CA ASP A 289 -5.58 5.57 15.69
C ASP A 289 -5.08 6.29 14.43
N TRP A 290 -5.10 7.61 14.48
CA TRP A 290 -4.95 8.48 13.32
C TRP A 290 -3.77 9.44 13.47
N PHE A 291 -2.95 9.54 12.42
CA PHE A 291 -1.75 10.37 12.42
C PHE A 291 -1.60 11.04 11.06
N SER A 292 -1.45 12.37 11.07
CA SER A 292 -1.16 13.16 9.87
C SER A 292 0.31 12.98 9.45
N THR A 293 0.62 13.40 8.22
CA THR A 293 2.00 13.37 7.70
C THR A 293 2.93 14.16 8.61
N GLY A 294 4.03 13.53 9.04
CA GLY A 294 5.04 14.14 9.93
C GLY A 294 4.78 13.94 11.43
N GLU A 295 3.65 13.34 11.84
CA GLU A 295 3.35 13.08 13.26
C GLU A 295 4.02 11.79 13.82
N SER A 296 5.23 11.44 13.38
CA SER A 296 5.90 10.19 13.79
C SER A 296 6.21 10.14 15.28
N ALA A 297 6.57 11.27 15.91
CA ALA A 297 6.78 11.35 17.36
C ALA A 297 5.51 11.02 18.16
N LYS A 298 4.35 11.51 17.69
CA LYS A 298 3.04 11.24 18.31
C LYS A 298 2.64 9.77 18.15
N LEU A 299 2.89 9.19 16.97
CA LEU A 299 2.71 7.74 16.78
C LEU A 299 3.59 6.94 17.74
N GLN A 300 4.88 7.28 17.86
CA GLN A 300 5.79 6.58 18.76
C GLN A 300 5.33 6.68 20.22
N GLN A 301 4.85 7.85 20.65
CA GLN A 301 4.27 8.05 21.97
C GLN A 301 3.05 7.14 22.19
N GLU A 302 2.14 7.04 21.22
CA GLU A 302 0.94 6.24 21.35
C GLU A 302 1.20 4.73 21.29
N ILE A 303 2.19 4.29 20.49
CA ILE A 303 2.71 2.92 20.51
C ILE A 303 3.24 2.58 21.91
N ASN A 304 4.11 3.44 22.46
CA ASN A 304 4.70 3.21 23.79
C ASN A 304 3.62 3.15 24.89
N LYS A 305 2.60 4.02 24.81
CA LYS A 305 1.46 4.00 25.71
C LYS A 305 0.66 2.70 25.57
N PHE A 306 0.39 2.26 24.34
CA PHE A 306 -0.37 1.04 24.11
C PHE A 306 0.38 -0.22 24.56
N VAL A 307 1.70 -0.28 24.37
CA VAL A 307 2.53 -1.35 24.94
C VAL A 307 2.37 -1.43 26.46
N LYS A 308 2.43 -0.31 27.18
CA LYS A 308 2.22 -0.29 28.64
C LYS A 308 0.81 -0.77 29.04
N GLU A 309 -0.21 -0.39 28.27
CA GLU A 309 -1.59 -0.88 28.48
C GLU A 309 -1.66 -2.40 28.30
N LEU A 310 -0.99 -2.96 27.30
CA LEU A 310 -0.90 -4.40 27.06
C LEU A 310 -0.11 -5.13 28.14
N GLU A 311 0.95 -4.53 28.66
CA GLU A 311 1.73 -5.08 29.79
C GLU A 311 0.90 -5.23 31.05
N ASN A 312 0.03 -4.26 31.33
CA ASN A 312 -0.92 -4.35 32.44
C ASN A 312 -1.99 -5.43 32.23
N MET A 313 -2.34 -5.75 30.98
CA MET A 313 -3.28 -6.82 30.65
C MET A 313 -2.64 -8.21 30.59
N GLY A 314 -1.32 -8.29 30.45
CA GLY A 314 -0.58 -9.54 30.25
C GLY A 314 -0.82 -10.20 28.88
N PRO A 315 -0.24 -11.40 28.67
CA PRO A 315 -0.46 -12.20 27.46
C PRO A 315 -1.93 -12.66 27.33
N ILE A 316 -2.33 -13.06 26.13
CA ILE A 316 -3.67 -13.60 25.88
C ILE A 316 -3.73 -15.06 26.31
N GLU A 317 -4.43 -15.35 27.41
CA GLU A 317 -4.52 -16.70 28.00
C GLU A 317 -5.08 -17.77 27.06
N ALA A 318 -5.95 -17.41 26.11
CA ALA A 318 -6.54 -18.33 25.13
C ALA A 318 -5.48 -19.06 24.28
N TYR A 319 -4.28 -18.50 24.15
CA TYR A 319 -3.17 -19.07 23.39
C TYR A 319 -2.06 -19.70 24.26
N VAL A 320 -2.12 -19.54 25.59
CA VAL A 320 -1.12 -20.06 26.54
C VAL A 320 -1.30 -21.57 26.82
N LYS A 321 -2.44 -22.15 26.43
CA LYS A 321 -2.79 -23.57 26.67
C LYS A 321 -2.74 -24.47 25.41
N ARG A 322 -2.10 -24.03 24.33
CA ARG A 322 -1.82 -24.89 23.16
C ARG A 322 -0.36 -25.30 23.11
#